data_AF-A0A8J2JUV5-F1
#
_entry.id   AF-A0A8J2JUV5-F1
#
_cell.length_a   1.000
_cell.length_b   1.000
_cell.length_c   1.000
_cell.angle_alpha   90.00
_cell.angle_beta   90.00
_cell.angle_gamma   90.00
#
_symmetry.space_group_name_H-M   'P 1'
#
loop_
_entity.id
_entity.type
_entity.pdbx_description
1 polymer ?
#
loop_
_entity_poly.entity_id
_entity_poly.type
_entity_poly.pdbx_seq_one_letter_code
_entity_poly.pdbx_strand_id
1 'polypeptide(L)'
;MAKIYFFLLACILGSVAGIGKYSREESPEKRWADYFMRRPASKIADKLEYIREKSPFAPPKNDINADICFTEECLDASIALLQSINFSVNPCENFFEFSCGKWLADNPLPPSSSRWSHFDVLVQEVNEVTQGILTTPEKPEDFKPVKQVKELYTQCIDLAAIESEGLALVIGILTIDGGWPAITPNWTPAGFDLLTVVAQA
;
A
#
# COMPACT_ATOMS: atom_id res chain seq x y z
N MET A 1 51.46 -3.37 8.30
CA MET A 1 51.29 -4.58 7.45
C MET A 1 50.65 -5.65 8.34
N ALA A 2 49.38 -6.05 8.28
CA ALA A 2 48.50 -6.32 7.16
C ALA A 2 47.00 -6.01 7.46
N LYS A 3 46.66 -5.20 8.48
CA LYS A 3 45.25 -4.89 8.82
C LYS A 3 44.72 -3.52 8.37
N ILE A 4 45.56 -2.67 7.76
CA ILE A 4 45.15 -1.36 7.22
C ILE A 4 44.86 -1.44 5.71
N TYR A 5 45.42 -2.44 5.00
CA TYR A 5 45.14 -2.66 3.57
C TYR A 5 43.77 -3.30 3.29
N PHE A 6 43.11 -3.86 4.31
CA PHE A 6 41.80 -4.52 4.13
C PHE A 6 40.63 -3.53 4.05
N PHE A 7 40.78 -2.32 4.57
CA PHE A 7 39.72 -1.28 4.53
C PHE A 7 39.84 -0.32 3.35
N LEU A 8 40.98 -0.28 2.65
CA LEU A 8 41.21 0.63 1.51
C LEU A 8 40.94 0.00 0.13
N LEU A 9 40.72 -1.31 0.04
CA LEU A 9 40.39 -2.01 -1.21
C LEU A 9 38.88 -2.26 -1.42
N ALA A 10 38.05 -2.05 -0.40
CA ALA A 10 36.59 -2.22 -0.48
C ALA A 10 35.85 -1.03 -1.13
N CYS A 11 36.52 0.11 -1.34
CA CYS A 11 35.91 1.30 -1.97
C CYS A 11 36.29 1.49 -3.45
N ILE A 12 37.22 0.71 -4.01
CA ILE A 12 37.75 0.92 -5.38
C ILE A 12 37.42 -0.24 -6.34
N LEU A 13 37.05 -1.42 -5.84
CA LEU A 13 36.58 -2.53 -6.68
C LEU A 13 35.10 -2.78 -6.42
N GLY A 14 34.26 -2.02 -7.13
CA GLY A 14 32.83 -2.25 -7.22
C GLY A 14 32.54 -3.71 -7.54
N SER A 15 32.08 -4.45 -6.54
CA SER A 15 31.58 -5.80 -6.71
C SER A 15 30.09 -5.71 -7.03
N VAL A 16 29.80 -5.69 -8.33
CA VAL A 16 28.49 -6.05 -8.87
C VAL A 16 28.36 -7.57 -8.70
N ALA A 17 27.93 -8.00 -7.52
CA ALA A 17 27.50 -9.37 -7.26
C ALA A 17 26.56 -9.37 -6.05
N GLY A 18 25.36 -8.84 -6.29
CA GLY A 18 24.31 -8.76 -5.30
C GLY A 18 23.01 -8.31 -5.96
N ILE A 19 22.63 -8.95 -7.06
CA ILE A 19 21.21 -9.03 -7.41
C ILE A 19 20.61 -9.84 -6.24
N GLY A 20 20.19 -9.13 -5.20
CA GLY A 20 19.33 -9.69 -4.18
C GLY A 20 18.20 -10.35 -4.95
N LYS A 21 18.13 -11.68 -4.85
CA LYS A 21 17.02 -12.45 -5.39
C LYS A 21 15.76 -11.74 -4.90
N TYR A 22 15.00 -11.16 -5.84
CA TYR A 22 13.61 -10.80 -5.59
C TYR A 22 12.93 -12.11 -5.23
N SER A 23 12.85 -12.36 -3.93
CA SER A 23 12.35 -13.59 -3.35
C SER A 23 10.88 -13.68 -3.70
N ARG A 24 10.58 -14.58 -4.64
CA ARG A 24 9.32 -15.27 -4.89
C ARG A 24 8.25 -14.92 -3.86
N GLU A 25 7.27 -14.14 -4.32
CA GLU A 25 6.07 -13.72 -3.60
C GLU A 25 5.59 -14.79 -2.64
N GLU A 26 5.56 -14.44 -1.35
CA GLU A 26 4.65 -15.11 -0.44
C GLU A 26 3.23 -14.91 -0.98
N SER A 27 2.45 -16.01 -1.03
CA SER A 27 1.07 -15.98 -1.48
C SER A 27 0.33 -14.83 -0.81
N PRO A 28 -0.58 -14.11 -1.51
CA PRO A 28 -1.40 -13.06 -0.89
C PRO A 28 -1.93 -13.48 0.48
N GLU A 29 -2.38 -14.74 0.64
CA GLU A 29 -2.83 -15.37 1.93
C GLU A 29 -1.88 -15.21 3.13
N LYS A 30 -0.56 -15.22 2.90
CA LYS A 30 0.43 -15.01 3.96
C LYS A 30 0.64 -13.52 4.28
N ARG A 31 0.51 -12.66 3.27
CA ARG A 31 0.51 -11.21 3.43
C ARG A 31 -0.73 -10.75 4.21
N TRP A 32 -1.89 -11.36 3.95
CA TRP A 32 -3.12 -11.18 4.74
C TRP A 32 -2.89 -11.55 6.21
N ALA A 33 -2.23 -12.67 6.49
CA ALA A 33 -1.94 -13.10 7.85
C ALA A 33 -0.98 -12.16 8.60
N ASP A 34 0.02 -11.58 7.93
CA ASP A 34 1.03 -10.73 8.58
C ASP A 34 0.61 -9.25 8.71
N TYR A 35 -0.19 -8.73 7.78
CA TYR A 35 -0.59 -7.31 7.78
C TYR A 35 -1.80 -7.02 8.67
N PHE A 36 -2.76 -7.96 8.77
CA PHE A 36 -3.87 -7.87 9.73
C PHE A 36 -3.42 -8.11 11.19
N MET A 37 -2.22 -8.64 11.40
CA MET A 37 -1.82 -9.23 12.67
C MET A 37 -0.37 -8.92 13.06
N ARG A 38 0.02 -7.64 13.18
CA ARG A 38 1.31 -7.33 13.86
C ARG A 38 1.35 -7.72 15.34
N ARG A 39 0.21 -8.19 15.88
CA ARG A 39 0.00 -9.47 16.59
C ARG A 39 -1.47 -9.51 16.99
N PRO A 40 -2.16 -10.64 16.81
CA PRO A 40 -2.95 -11.08 17.94
C PRO A 40 -2.80 -12.58 18.06
N ALA A 41 -2.45 -12.99 19.26
CA ALA A 41 -3.36 -13.86 19.96
C ALA A 41 -4.27 -14.74 19.08
N SER A 42 -3.75 -15.90 18.69
CA SER A 42 -4.44 -16.87 17.83
C SER A 42 -5.73 -17.42 18.43
N LYS A 43 -5.96 -17.16 19.72
CA LYS A 43 -7.09 -17.63 20.51
C LYS A 43 -7.66 -16.47 21.33
N ILE A 44 -8.96 -16.55 21.62
CA ILE A 44 -9.66 -15.61 22.52
C ILE A 44 -8.89 -15.40 23.84
N ALA A 45 -8.35 -16.47 24.43
CA ALA A 45 -7.58 -16.37 25.68
C ALA A 45 -6.35 -15.46 25.55
N ASP A 46 -5.61 -15.59 24.45
CA ASP A 46 -4.44 -14.77 24.16
C ASP A 46 -4.87 -13.30 23.93
N LYS A 47 -6.05 -13.07 23.30
CA LYS A 47 -6.56 -11.72 22.98
C LYS A 47 -6.91 -11.00 24.28
N LEU A 48 -7.54 -11.71 25.20
CA LEU A 48 -7.85 -11.22 26.55
C LEU A 48 -6.59 -10.91 27.37
N GLU A 49 -5.55 -11.72 27.26
CA GLU A 49 -4.28 -11.47 27.94
C GLU A 49 -3.61 -10.20 27.42
N TYR A 50 -3.57 -10.01 26.10
CA TYR A 50 -3.07 -8.78 25.49
C TYR A 50 -3.82 -7.54 25.98
N ILE A 51 -5.16 -7.57 25.98
CA ILE A 51 -5.98 -6.46 26.46
C ILE A 51 -5.68 -6.16 27.93
N ARG A 52 -5.52 -7.20 28.77
CA ARG A 52 -5.19 -7.05 30.19
C ARG A 52 -3.82 -6.43 30.44
N GLU A 53 -2.85 -6.72 29.59
CA GLU A 53 -1.51 -6.15 29.70
C GLU A 53 -1.46 -4.70 29.21
N LYS A 54 -2.16 -4.38 28.12
CA LYS A 54 -2.04 -3.09 27.42
C LYS A 54 -3.09 -2.06 27.82
N SER A 55 -4.24 -2.47 28.32
CA SER A 55 -5.32 -1.55 28.71
C SER A 55 -5.23 -1.18 30.19
N PRO A 56 -5.15 0.12 30.53
CA PRO A 56 -5.31 0.56 31.92
C PRO A 56 -6.74 0.36 32.43
N PHE A 57 -7.70 0.06 31.54
CA PHE A 57 -9.11 -0.19 31.84
C PHE A 57 -9.51 -1.66 31.66
N ALA A 58 -8.54 -2.58 31.67
CA ALA A 58 -8.85 -3.99 31.46
C ALA A 58 -9.79 -4.54 32.55
N PRO A 59 -10.78 -5.38 32.18
CA PRO A 59 -11.69 -5.95 33.16
C PRO A 59 -10.95 -6.90 34.14
N PRO A 60 -11.32 -6.89 35.44
CA PRO A 60 -10.80 -7.84 36.42
C PRO A 60 -11.06 -9.29 36.00
N LYS A 61 -10.16 -10.23 36.35
CA LYS A 61 -10.24 -11.64 35.91
C LYS A 61 -11.56 -12.35 36.25
N ASN A 62 -12.31 -11.88 37.25
CA ASN A 62 -13.48 -12.55 37.81
C ASN A 62 -14.77 -11.72 37.72
N ASP A 63 -14.76 -10.57 37.05
CA ASP A 63 -15.95 -9.72 36.91
C ASP A 63 -16.66 -10.02 35.58
N ILE A 64 -17.48 -11.06 35.61
CA ILE A 64 -18.33 -11.48 34.49
C ILE A 64 -19.65 -10.71 34.55
N ASN A 65 -19.57 -9.37 34.61
CA ASN A 65 -20.75 -8.57 34.42
C ASN A 65 -21.18 -8.71 32.96
N ALA A 66 -22.46 -9.01 32.71
CA ALA A 66 -22.99 -9.36 31.39
C ALA A 66 -22.92 -8.20 30.35
N ASP A 67 -22.41 -7.04 30.76
CA ASP A 67 -22.31 -5.82 29.97
C ASP A 67 -21.00 -5.70 29.17
N ILE A 68 -20.03 -6.60 29.36
CA ILE A 68 -18.74 -6.57 28.63
C ILE A 68 -18.72 -7.64 27.53
N CYS A 69 -18.47 -7.20 26.30
CA CYS A 69 -18.39 -8.08 25.14
C CYS A 69 -17.05 -8.83 25.08
N PHE A 70 -17.11 -10.15 24.90
CA PHE A 70 -15.93 -11.03 24.75
C PHE A 70 -15.98 -11.87 23.47
N THR A 71 -16.81 -11.49 22.49
CA THR A 71 -16.77 -12.12 21.16
C THR A 71 -15.45 -11.79 20.48
N GLU A 72 -15.07 -12.61 19.50
CA GLU A 72 -13.82 -12.43 18.78
C GLU A 72 -13.73 -11.03 18.12
N GLU A 73 -14.83 -10.57 17.53
CA GLU A 73 -14.92 -9.27 16.87
C GLU A 73 -14.76 -8.10 17.85
N CYS A 74 -15.36 -8.21 19.04
CA CYS A 74 -15.20 -7.21 20.09
C CYS A 74 -13.75 -7.13 20.58
N LEU A 75 -13.10 -8.29 20.71
CA LEU A 75 -11.70 -8.34 21.13
C LEU A 75 -10.80 -7.73 20.07
N ASP A 76 -11.01 -8.02 18.79
CA ASP A 76 -10.23 -7.45 17.69
C ASP A 76 -10.40 -5.93 17.59
N ALA A 77 -11.63 -5.43 17.70
CA ALA A 77 -11.90 -4.00 17.74
C ALA A 77 -11.20 -3.32 18.93
N SER A 78 -11.26 -3.94 20.12
CA SER A 78 -10.60 -3.40 21.32
C SER A 78 -9.07 -3.39 21.18
N ILE A 79 -8.47 -4.42 20.58
CA ILE A 79 -7.03 -4.51 20.32
C ILE A 79 -6.61 -3.40 19.37
N ALA A 80 -7.33 -3.21 18.27
CA ALA A 80 -7.06 -2.15 17.30
C ALA A 80 -7.08 -0.76 17.96
N LEU A 81 -8.06 -0.50 18.83
CA LEU A 81 -8.14 0.75 19.60
C LEU A 81 -6.93 0.93 20.54
N LEU A 82 -6.56 -0.11 21.29
CA LEU A 82 -5.41 -0.08 22.22
C LEU A 82 -4.07 0.12 21.50
N GLN A 83 -3.97 -0.31 20.25
CA GLN A 83 -2.78 -0.08 19.42
C GLN A 83 -2.69 1.38 18.94
N SER A 84 -3.81 2.11 18.90
CA SER A 84 -3.82 3.52 18.49
C SER A 84 -3.75 4.51 19.65
N ILE A 85 -4.33 4.17 20.80
CA ILE A 85 -4.43 5.07 21.95
C ILE A 85 -3.08 5.26 22.66
N ASN A 86 -2.73 6.52 22.91
CA ASN A 86 -1.65 6.95 23.78
C ASN A 86 -2.20 7.36 25.16
N PHE A 87 -2.22 6.43 26.11
CA PHE A 87 -2.72 6.67 27.47
C PHE A 87 -1.88 7.65 28.31
N SER A 88 -0.71 8.07 27.84
CA SER A 88 0.12 9.08 28.53
C SER A 88 -0.36 10.51 28.30
N VAL A 89 -1.34 10.73 27.41
CA VAL A 89 -1.85 12.06 27.06
C VAL A 89 -3.25 12.25 27.61
N ASN A 90 -3.54 13.43 28.18
CA ASN A 90 -4.87 13.75 28.67
C ASN A 90 -5.83 13.98 27.48
N PRO A 91 -6.92 13.19 27.34
CA PRO A 91 -7.86 13.35 26.25
C PRO A 91 -8.56 14.72 26.24
N CYS A 92 -8.72 15.37 27.38
CA CYS A 92 -9.34 16.70 27.48
C CYS A 92 -8.43 17.82 26.93
N GLU A 93 -7.12 17.59 26.87
CA GLU A 93 -6.14 18.56 26.39
C GLU A 93 -5.82 18.35 24.90
N ASN A 94 -5.61 17.11 24.49
CA ASN A 94 -5.33 16.76 23.10
C ASN A 94 -5.89 15.37 22.75
N PHE A 95 -7.16 15.36 22.35
CA PHE A 95 -7.86 14.12 22.00
C PHE A 95 -7.24 13.41 20.79
N PHE A 96 -6.65 14.15 19.84
CA PHE A 96 -6.01 13.55 18.66
C PHE A 96 -4.77 12.74 19.06
N GLU A 97 -3.88 13.32 19.85
CA GLU A 97 -2.68 12.62 20.34
C GLU A 97 -3.07 11.47 21.29
N PHE A 98 -4.06 11.66 22.17
CA PHE A 98 -4.56 10.58 23.00
C PHE A 98 -5.11 9.41 22.18
N SER A 99 -5.89 9.66 21.12
CA SER A 99 -6.57 8.59 20.37
C SER A 99 -5.70 7.95 19.29
N CYS A 100 -4.76 8.69 18.71
CA CYS A 100 -4.00 8.27 17.53
C CYS A 100 -2.47 8.30 17.72
N GLY A 101 -1.96 8.93 18.78
CA GLY A 101 -0.54 9.21 18.94
C GLY A 101 0.34 7.96 18.94
N LYS A 102 -0.15 6.85 19.51
CA LYS A 102 0.56 5.57 19.47
C LYS A 102 0.58 5.00 18.06
N TRP A 103 -0.53 5.06 17.33
CA TRP A 103 -0.57 4.60 15.94
C TRP A 103 0.42 5.37 15.07
N LEU A 104 0.48 6.69 15.22
CA LEU A 104 1.41 7.54 14.47
C LEU A 104 2.88 7.21 14.76
N ALA A 105 3.21 6.91 16.02
CA ALA A 105 4.56 6.50 16.41
C ALA A 105 4.95 5.14 15.80
N ASP A 106 4.01 4.19 15.76
CA ASP A 106 4.25 2.83 15.26
C ASP A 106 4.14 2.72 13.72
N ASN A 107 3.57 3.72 13.05
CA ASN A 107 3.30 3.72 11.60
C ASN A 107 3.87 4.98 10.92
N PRO A 108 5.20 5.05 10.71
CA PRO A 108 5.81 6.16 9.99
C PRO A 108 5.36 6.20 8.52
N LEU A 109 5.34 7.39 7.93
CA LEU A 109 4.97 7.61 6.54
C LEU A 109 5.84 6.77 5.58
N PRO A 110 5.25 5.85 4.79
CA PRO A 110 6.00 5.10 3.79
C PRO A 110 6.59 6.02 2.70
N PRO A 111 7.78 5.70 2.14
CA PRO A 111 8.42 6.55 1.13
C PRO A 111 7.60 6.76 -0.16
N SER A 112 6.73 5.80 -0.48
CA SER A 112 5.84 5.86 -1.66
C SER A 112 4.57 6.67 -1.43
N SER A 113 4.36 7.20 -0.22
CA SER A 113 3.11 7.82 0.20
C SER A 113 3.33 9.27 0.63
N SER A 114 2.39 10.14 0.30
CA SER A 114 2.39 11.55 0.74
C SER A 114 1.63 11.77 2.05
N ARG A 115 0.84 10.78 2.48
CA ARG A 115 0.09 10.74 3.74
C ARG A 115 0.00 9.31 4.24
N TRP A 116 -0.20 9.14 5.54
CA TRP A 116 -0.42 7.82 6.13
C TRP A 116 -1.46 7.89 7.24
N SER A 117 -2.51 7.09 7.09
CA SER A 117 -3.63 7.00 8.01
C SER A 117 -4.24 5.59 7.97
N HIS A 118 -5.15 5.29 8.88
CA HIS A 118 -5.95 4.06 8.83
C HIS A 118 -6.70 3.90 7.48
N PHE A 119 -7.11 4.99 6.83
CA PHE A 119 -7.74 4.91 5.51
C PHE A 119 -6.77 4.47 4.43
N ASP A 120 -5.50 4.89 4.50
CA ASP A 120 -4.49 4.50 3.52
C ASP A 120 -4.14 3.01 3.68
N VAL A 121 -4.09 2.51 4.91
CA VAL A 121 -3.96 1.07 5.21
C VAL A 121 -5.12 0.29 4.60
N LEU A 122 -6.37 0.73 4.83
CA LEU A 122 -7.56 0.07 4.28
C LEU A 122 -7.55 0.08 2.74
N VAL A 123 -7.19 1.20 2.11
CA VAL A 123 -7.08 1.28 0.65
C VAL A 123 -6.01 0.34 0.13
N GLN A 124 -4.87 0.22 0.81
CA GLN A 124 -3.84 -0.73 0.45
C GLN A 124 -4.38 -2.17 0.50
N GLU A 125 -5.08 -2.54 1.57
CA GLU A 125 -5.70 -3.87 1.71
C GLU A 125 -6.69 -4.13 0.57
N VAL A 126 -7.62 -3.22 0.30
CA VAL A 126 -8.59 -3.38 -0.79
C VAL A 126 -7.88 -3.54 -2.14
N ASN A 127 -6.82 -2.77 -2.39
CA ASN A 127 -6.02 -2.90 -3.60
C ASN A 127 -5.32 -4.24 -3.70
N GLU A 128 -4.80 -4.78 -2.59
CA GLU A 128 -4.18 -6.11 -2.54
C GLU A 128 -5.21 -7.21 -2.83
N VAL A 129 -6.44 -7.15 -2.28
CA VAL A 129 -7.53 -8.10 -2.65
C VAL A 129 -7.80 -7.99 -4.14
N THR A 130 -7.99 -6.76 -4.62
CA THR A 130 -8.39 -6.48 -5.99
C THR A 130 -7.35 -6.99 -6.97
N GLN A 131 -6.07 -6.73 -6.71
CA GLN A 131 -4.94 -7.28 -7.46
C GLN A 131 -4.97 -8.82 -7.46
N GLY A 132 -5.22 -9.45 -6.30
CA GLY A 132 -5.36 -10.90 -6.21
C GLY A 132 -6.46 -11.45 -7.11
N ILE A 133 -7.59 -10.74 -7.23
CA ILE A 133 -8.70 -11.12 -8.14
C ILE A 133 -8.30 -10.91 -9.61
N LEU A 134 -7.71 -9.76 -9.93
CA LEU A 134 -7.35 -9.38 -11.31
C LEU A 134 -6.23 -10.24 -11.91
N THR A 135 -5.38 -10.83 -11.07
CA THR A 135 -4.31 -11.74 -11.49
C THR A 135 -4.76 -13.18 -11.66
N THR A 136 -6.01 -13.51 -11.30
CA THR A 136 -6.56 -14.85 -11.57
C THR A 136 -6.78 -15.08 -13.06
N PRO A 137 -6.56 -16.31 -13.58
CA PRO A 137 -6.87 -16.63 -14.96
C PRO A 137 -8.32 -16.28 -15.31
N GLU A 138 -8.54 -15.82 -16.54
CA GLU A 138 -9.90 -15.67 -17.08
C GLU A 138 -10.59 -17.03 -17.12
N LYS A 139 -11.85 -17.06 -16.69
CA LYS A 139 -12.70 -18.25 -16.83
C LYS A 139 -13.67 -18.10 -18.00
N PRO A 140 -14.04 -19.19 -18.71
CA PRO A 140 -15.04 -19.14 -19.78
C PRO A 140 -16.35 -18.46 -19.35
N GLU A 141 -16.78 -18.71 -18.11
CA GLU A 141 -17.99 -18.20 -17.48
C GLU A 141 -17.89 -16.75 -16.94
N ASP A 142 -16.72 -16.12 -16.95
CA ASP A 142 -16.58 -14.73 -16.48
C ASP A 142 -17.43 -13.79 -17.36
N PHE A 143 -18.10 -12.81 -16.74
CA PHE A 143 -18.84 -11.81 -17.50
C PHE A 143 -17.89 -10.95 -18.35
N LYS A 144 -18.33 -10.53 -19.54
CA LYS A 144 -17.51 -9.72 -20.46
C LYS A 144 -16.79 -8.52 -19.78
N PRO A 145 -17.42 -7.71 -18.91
CA PRO A 145 -16.73 -6.63 -18.23
C PRO A 145 -15.58 -7.11 -17.33
N VAL A 146 -15.72 -8.26 -16.66
CA VAL A 146 -14.67 -8.85 -15.82
C VAL A 146 -13.47 -9.24 -16.68
N LYS A 147 -13.72 -9.85 -17.83
CA LYS A 147 -12.68 -10.22 -18.82
C LYS A 147 -11.90 -8.99 -19.28
N GLN A 148 -12.62 -7.93 -19.67
CA GLN A 148 -12.02 -6.67 -20.12
C GLN A 148 -11.17 -6.00 -19.04
N VAL A 149 -11.62 -5.99 -17.78
CA VAL A 149 -10.83 -5.40 -16.69
C VAL A 149 -9.59 -6.24 -16.38
N LYS A 150 -9.68 -7.58 -16.41
CA LYS A 150 -8.51 -8.46 -16.27
C LYS A 150 -7.49 -8.23 -17.39
N GLU A 151 -7.94 -8.18 -18.64
CA GLU A 151 -7.10 -7.92 -19.81
C GLU A 151 -6.41 -6.55 -19.72
N LEU A 152 -7.18 -5.50 -19.38
CA LEU A 152 -6.63 -4.16 -19.17
C LEU A 152 -5.57 -4.15 -18.06
N TYR A 153 -5.82 -4.84 -16.96
CA TYR A 153 -4.87 -4.95 -15.86
C TYR A 153 -3.57 -5.63 -16.30
N THR A 154 -3.64 -6.73 -17.06
CA THR A 154 -2.47 -7.41 -17.59
C THR A 154 -1.63 -6.50 -18.50
N GLN A 155 -2.26 -5.73 -19.38
CA GLN A 155 -1.55 -4.77 -20.23
C GLN A 155 -0.90 -3.65 -19.42
N CYS A 156 -1.55 -3.18 -18.35
CA CYS A 156 -1.04 -2.11 -17.49
C CYS A 156 0.22 -2.50 -16.72
N ILE A 157 0.36 -3.78 -16.32
CA ILE A 157 1.50 -4.24 -15.51
C ILE A 157 2.66 -4.78 -16.35
N ASP A 158 2.48 -4.99 -17.65
CA ASP A 158 3.52 -5.45 -18.56
C ASP A 158 4.46 -4.31 -18.96
N LEU A 159 5.40 -4.00 -18.06
CA LEU A 159 6.41 -2.97 -18.29
C LEU A 159 7.29 -3.28 -19.50
N ALA A 160 7.53 -4.54 -19.84
CA ALA A 160 8.38 -4.88 -20.98
C ALA A 160 7.70 -4.51 -22.31
N ALA A 161 6.39 -4.78 -22.44
CA ALA A 161 5.61 -4.35 -23.57
C ALA A 161 5.56 -2.82 -23.66
N ILE A 162 5.27 -2.13 -22.55
CA ILE A 162 5.22 -0.66 -22.49
C ILE A 162 6.54 -0.02 -22.92
N GLU A 163 7.67 -0.50 -22.38
CA GLU A 163 9.01 0.03 -22.72
C GLU A 163 9.41 -0.27 -24.17
N SER A 164 8.93 -1.37 -24.75
CA SER A 164 9.21 -1.71 -26.16
C SER A 164 8.52 -0.76 -27.15
N GLU A 165 7.33 -0.26 -26.80
CA GLU A 165 6.59 0.74 -27.58
C GLU A 165 7.16 2.17 -27.39
N GLY A 166 7.78 2.42 -26.23
CA GLY A 166 8.42 3.69 -25.90
C GLY A 166 7.46 4.87 -26.00
N LEU A 167 7.86 5.92 -26.73
CA LEU A 167 7.07 7.14 -26.87
C LEU A 167 6.13 7.14 -28.08
N ALA A 168 6.09 6.07 -28.88
CA ALA A 168 5.37 6.07 -30.15
C ALA A 168 3.87 6.40 -29.98
N LEU A 169 3.21 5.78 -28.99
CA LEU A 169 1.80 6.03 -28.68
C LEU A 169 1.55 7.50 -28.29
N VAL A 170 2.36 8.02 -27.37
CA VAL A 170 2.20 9.39 -26.85
C VAL A 170 2.50 10.42 -27.93
N ILE A 171 3.53 10.21 -28.75
CA ILE A 171 3.83 11.07 -29.90
C ILE A 171 2.66 11.06 -30.88
N GLY A 172 2.09 9.90 -31.18
CA GLY A 172 0.89 9.80 -32.02
C GLY A 172 -0.23 10.70 -31.51
N ILE A 173 -0.58 10.60 -30.22
CA ILE A 173 -1.62 11.43 -29.59
C ILE A 173 -1.26 12.92 -29.66
N LEU A 174 -0.01 13.28 -29.35
CA LEU A 174 0.45 14.67 -29.31
C LEU A 174 0.58 15.32 -30.69
N THR A 175 0.45 14.55 -31.77
CA THR A 175 0.44 15.06 -33.15
C THR A 175 -0.96 15.28 -33.72
N ILE A 176 -2.01 14.92 -32.97
CA ILE A 176 -3.41 15.16 -33.34
C ILE A 176 -3.72 16.67 -33.30
N ASP A 177 -4.61 17.14 -34.18
CA ASP A 177 -5.19 18.49 -34.20
C ASP A 177 -4.18 19.65 -34.10
N GLY A 178 -3.17 19.62 -34.96
CA GLY A 178 -2.19 20.71 -35.08
C GLY A 178 -0.92 20.48 -34.26
N GLY A 179 -0.88 19.41 -33.47
CA GLY A 179 0.31 18.94 -32.77
C GLY A 179 0.78 19.84 -31.63
N TRP A 180 1.73 19.34 -30.83
CA TRP A 180 2.29 20.10 -29.72
C TRP A 180 3.52 20.92 -30.16
N PRO A 181 3.53 22.27 -30.00
CA PRO A 181 4.62 23.14 -30.49
C PRO A 181 6.01 22.78 -29.98
N ALA A 182 6.10 22.17 -28.80
CA ALA A 182 7.37 21.81 -28.16
C ALA A 182 8.11 20.67 -28.88
N ILE A 183 7.37 19.79 -29.59
CA ILE A 183 7.92 18.57 -30.20
C ILE A 183 7.66 18.47 -31.70
N THR A 184 6.84 19.36 -32.26
CA THR A 184 6.48 19.36 -33.68
C THR A 184 7.44 20.27 -34.47
N PRO A 185 8.26 19.72 -35.37
CA PRO A 185 9.16 20.52 -36.19
C PRO A 185 8.37 21.49 -37.07
N ASN A 186 8.81 22.75 -37.15
CA ASN A 186 8.16 23.79 -37.96
C ASN A 186 6.67 23.99 -37.65
N TRP A 187 6.29 23.82 -36.39
CA TRP A 187 4.92 24.08 -35.95
C TRP A 187 4.49 25.51 -36.32
N THR A 188 3.23 25.66 -36.76
CA THR A 188 2.65 26.97 -37.07
C THR A 188 1.28 27.13 -36.40
N PRO A 189 0.90 28.35 -35.99
CA PRO A 189 -0.41 28.61 -35.40
C PRO A 189 -1.58 28.27 -36.32
N ALA A 190 -1.36 28.31 -37.65
CA ALA A 190 -2.41 28.06 -38.64
C ALA A 190 -2.94 26.62 -38.63
N GLY A 191 -2.12 25.66 -38.17
CA GLY A 191 -2.53 24.26 -38.05
C GLY A 191 -3.22 23.92 -36.73
N PHE A 192 -3.27 24.85 -35.78
CA PHE A 192 -3.79 24.62 -34.44
C PHE A 192 -5.08 25.42 -34.23
N ASP A 193 -6.17 24.72 -33.95
CA ASP A 193 -7.44 25.33 -33.54
C ASP A 193 -7.78 24.91 -32.11
N LEU A 194 -7.74 25.88 -31.19
CA LEU A 194 -8.02 25.63 -29.79
C LEU A 194 -9.43 25.07 -29.57
N LEU A 195 -10.41 25.51 -30.37
CA LEU A 195 -11.79 25.03 -30.22
C LEU A 195 -11.91 23.56 -30.61
N THR A 196 -11.29 23.17 -31.73
CA THR A 196 -11.23 21.76 -32.15
C THR A 196 -10.50 20.90 -31.10
N VAL A 197 -9.34 21.35 -30.62
CA VAL A 197 -8.53 20.60 -29.65
C VAL A 197 -9.26 20.41 -28.31
N VAL A 198 -9.88 21.47 -27.77
CA VAL A 198 -10.59 21.40 -26.48
C VAL A 198 -11.91 20.64 -26.61
N ALA A 199 -12.57 20.66 -27.76
CA ALA A 199 -13.81 19.92 -27.98
C ALA A 199 -13.61 18.39 -28.05
N GLN A 200 -12.40 17.92 -28.34
CA GLN A 200 -12.05 16.49 -28.38
C GLN A 200 -11.44 15.96 -27.07
N ALA A 201 -11.15 16.84 -26.11
CA ALA A 201 -10.59 16.49 -24.80
C ALA A 201 -11.68 16.20 -23.75
#